data_AF-A0AAU8KAB8-F1
#
_entry.id   AF-A0AAU8KAB8-F1
#
_cell.length_a   1.000
_cell.length_b   1.000
_cell.length_c   1.000
_cell.angle_alpha   90.00
_cell.angle_beta   90.00
_cell.angle_gamma   90.00
#
_symmetry.space_group_name_H-M   'P 1'
#
loop_
_entity.id
_entity.type
_entity.pdbx_description
1 polymer ?
#
loop_
_entity_poly.entity_id
_entity_poly.type
_entity_poly.pdbx_seq_one_letter_code
_entity_poly.pdbx_strand_id
1 'polypeptide(L)'
;MARDAPAPGGRDRRLRRLAGVRAYGFPEGNPGPYIDVGTAAATLLLAAHGVGLGAGPVTSFSRAAVAVLLGVPDGIRPELIACLGRPSPEQPPPVRRRGGPAWDDLVRWERF
;
A
#
# COMPACT_ATOMS: atom_id res chain seq x y z
N MET A 1 32.30 43.00 14.31
CA MET A 1 33.00 42.10 13.37
C MET A 1 32.07 40.91 13.17
N ALA A 2 31.48 40.76 11.99
CA ALA A 2 30.35 39.88 11.74
C ALA A 2 30.68 38.82 10.67
N ARG A 3 30.08 37.63 10.86
CA ARG A 3 29.87 36.51 9.91
C ARG A 3 31.12 35.64 9.65
N ASP A 4 31.03 34.31 9.52
CA ASP A 4 29.99 33.52 8.84
C ASP A 4 29.51 32.27 9.61
N ALA A 5 28.18 32.10 9.64
CA ALA A 5 27.53 30.82 9.86
C ALA A 5 27.38 30.10 8.51
N PRO A 6 27.53 28.77 8.43
CA PRO A 6 27.38 28.06 7.18
C PRO A 6 25.92 28.12 6.68
N ALA A 7 25.76 28.47 5.40
CA ALA A 7 24.47 28.61 4.75
C ALA A 7 23.64 27.30 4.77
N PRO A 8 22.34 27.35 5.10
CA PRO A 8 21.47 26.18 4.98
C PRO A 8 21.00 26.08 3.53
N GLY A 9 21.77 25.39 2.68
CA GLY A 9 21.44 25.25 1.27
C GLY A 9 22.00 23.97 0.67
N GLY A 10 21.27 22.86 0.83
CA GLY A 10 21.73 21.61 0.20
C GLY A 10 20.79 20.41 0.21
N ARG A 11 19.52 20.54 0.65
CA ARG A 11 18.58 19.39 0.68
C ARG A 11 17.20 19.66 0.09
N ASP A 12 17.00 20.73 -0.68
CA ASP A 12 15.65 21.24 -0.99
C ASP A 12 15.26 21.26 -2.49
N ARG A 13 15.68 20.27 -3.29
CA ARG A 13 15.21 20.19 -4.70
C ARG A 13 14.63 18.86 -5.17
N ARG A 14 14.95 17.72 -4.53
CA ARG A 14 14.36 16.40 -4.90
C ARG A 14 13.15 15.98 -4.05
N LEU A 15 12.85 16.68 -2.96
CA LEU A 15 11.74 16.37 -2.04
C LEU A 15 10.43 17.13 -2.35
N ARG A 16 10.43 18.00 -3.36
CA ARG A 16 9.22 18.67 -3.85
C ARG A 16 8.46 17.78 -4.84
N ARG A 17 7.69 16.82 -4.31
CA ARG A 17 6.41 16.29 -4.83
C ARG A 17 6.11 14.93 -4.20
N LEU A 18 5.86 14.93 -2.90
CA LEU A 18 4.90 14.00 -2.33
C LEU A 18 3.82 14.88 -1.74
N ALA A 19 3.10 15.50 -2.66
CA ALA A 19 1.95 16.31 -2.35
C ALA A 19 0.97 15.35 -1.64
N GLY A 20 0.68 15.58 -0.35
CA GLY A 20 -0.30 14.77 0.37
C GLY A 20 -1.64 14.76 -0.35
N VAL A 21 -2.55 13.85 0.00
CA VAL A 21 -3.88 13.69 -0.63
C VAL A 21 -4.61 15.03 -0.84
N ARG A 22 -4.45 15.99 0.10
CA ARG A 22 -4.94 17.37 0.00
C ARG A 22 -4.45 18.16 -1.22
N ALA A 23 -3.19 17.98 -1.62
CA ALA A 23 -2.59 18.71 -2.74
C ALA A 23 -3.11 18.25 -4.11
N TYR A 24 -3.79 17.10 -4.15
CA TYR A 24 -4.59 16.66 -5.30
C TYR A 24 -6.07 17.11 -5.21
N GLY A 25 -6.41 17.97 -4.24
CA GLY A 25 -7.77 18.50 -4.07
C GLY A 25 -8.73 17.57 -3.32
N PHE A 26 -8.23 16.47 -2.75
CA PHE A 26 -9.07 15.54 -2.00
C PHE A 26 -9.27 15.97 -0.54
N PRO A 27 -10.49 15.81 0.02
CA PRO A 27 -10.75 16.07 1.43
C PRO A 27 -9.98 15.11 2.35
N GLU A 28 -9.73 15.55 3.58
CA GLU A 28 -9.21 14.66 4.62
C GLU A 28 -10.21 13.52 4.87
N GLY A 29 -9.70 12.29 4.89
CA GLY A 29 -10.52 11.08 5.02
C GLY A 29 -11.07 10.52 3.71
N ASN A 30 -10.69 11.06 2.53
CA ASN A 30 -11.04 10.45 1.25
C ASN A 30 -10.58 8.97 1.20
N PRO A 31 -11.47 8.00 0.94
CA PRO A 31 -11.06 6.60 0.77
C PRO A 31 -10.35 6.32 -0.56
N GLY A 32 -10.41 7.23 -1.53
CA GLY A 32 -9.82 7.07 -2.87
C GLY A 32 -8.41 6.51 -2.88
N PRO A 33 -7.44 7.10 -2.15
CA PRO A 33 -6.08 6.56 -2.06
C PRO A 33 -5.99 5.10 -1.60
N TYR A 34 -6.89 4.66 -0.70
CA TYR A 34 -6.94 3.26 -0.28
C TYR A 34 -7.45 2.34 -1.39
N ILE A 35 -8.45 2.79 -2.16
CA ILE A 35 -8.94 2.08 -3.35
C ILE A 35 -7.87 2.00 -4.44
N ASP A 36 -7.13 3.10 -4.67
CA ASP A 36 -6.04 3.14 -5.64
C ASP A 36 -4.93 2.14 -5.29
N VAL A 37 -4.51 2.11 -4.02
CA VAL A 37 -3.52 1.13 -3.55
C VAL A 37 -4.06 -0.31 -3.66
N GLY A 38 -5.33 -0.54 -3.33
CA GLY A 38 -5.96 -1.85 -3.49
C GLY A 38 -5.98 -2.33 -4.95
N THR A 39 -6.34 -1.43 -5.87
CA THR A 39 -6.36 -1.70 -7.32
C THR A 39 -4.96 -1.99 -7.85
N ALA A 40 -3.98 -1.20 -7.44
CA ALA A 40 -2.58 -1.40 -7.80
C ALA A 40 -2.05 -2.73 -7.26
N ALA A 41 -2.38 -3.08 -6.02
CA ALA A 41 -2.02 -4.36 -5.42
C ALA A 41 -2.65 -5.53 -6.20
N ALA A 42 -3.95 -5.50 -6.47
CA ALA A 42 -4.62 -6.56 -7.25
C ALA A 42 -3.97 -6.76 -8.63
N THR A 43 -3.66 -5.66 -9.32
CA THR A 43 -2.98 -5.69 -10.62
C THR A 43 -1.59 -6.33 -10.51
N LEU A 44 -0.80 -5.94 -9.51
CA LEU A 44 0.53 -6.50 -9.26
C LEU A 44 0.48 -8.00 -8.96
N LEU A 45 -0.47 -8.43 -8.13
CA LEU A 45 -0.63 -9.84 -7.77
C LEU A 45 -1.03 -10.70 -8.97
N LEU A 46 -1.92 -10.19 -9.83
CA LEU A 46 -2.28 -10.85 -11.09
C LEU A 46 -1.11 -10.93 -12.08
N ALA A 47 -0.33 -9.85 -12.20
CA ALA A 47 0.87 -9.85 -13.02
C ALA A 47 1.91 -10.86 -12.51
N ALA A 48 2.13 -10.91 -11.20
CA ALA A 48 3.01 -11.90 -10.55
C ALA A 48 2.56 -13.34 -10.84
N HIS A 49 1.26 -13.62 -10.74
CA HIS A 49 0.70 -14.92 -11.10
C HIS A 49 0.97 -15.26 -12.58
N GLY A 50 0.77 -14.30 -13.49
CA GLY A 50 1.01 -14.48 -14.92
C GLY A 50 2.44 -14.85 -15.29
N VAL A 51 3.42 -14.51 -14.44
CA VAL A 51 4.84 -14.88 -14.63
C VAL A 51 5.27 -16.06 -13.73
N GLY A 52 4.33 -16.78 -13.12
CA GLY A 52 4.59 -17.98 -12.32
C GLY A 52 5.11 -17.72 -10.90
N LEU A 53 4.93 -16.51 -10.36
CA LEU A 53 5.24 -16.19 -8.97
C LEU A 53 4.04 -16.43 -8.06
N GLY A 54 4.31 -16.91 -6.84
CA GLY A 54 3.38 -16.82 -5.73
C GLY A 54 3.36 -15.39 -5.20
N ALA A 55 2.18 -14.88 -4.88
CA ALA A 55 2.00 -13.50 -4.46
C ALA A 55 0.86 -13.37 -3.44
N GLY A 56 1.00 -12.47 -2.47
CA GLY A 56 -0.05 -12.24 -1.45
C GLY A 56 0.03 -10.88 -0.77
N PRO A 57 -1.12 -10.23 -0.49
CA PRO A 57 -1.16 -8.98 0.26
C PRO A 57 -1.08 -9.23 1.77
N VAL A 58 -0.36 -8.38 2.50
CA VAL A 58 -0.30 -8.37 3.96
C VAL A 58 -0.73 -7.00 4.48
N THR A 59 -1.77 -6.99 5.31
CA THR A 59 -2.30 -5.77 5.96
C THR A 59 -2.13 -5.78 7.49
N SER A 60 -1.80 -6.95 8.06
CA SER A 60 -1.57 -7.16 9.49
C SER A 60 -0.11 -6.87 9.86
N PHE A 61 0.25 -5.60 9.91
CA PHE A 61 1.59 -5.16 10.31
C PHE A 61 1.56 -3.82 11.07
N SER A 62 2.63 -3.50 11.80
CA SER A 62 2.78 -2.20 12.43
C SER A 62 3.19 -1.16 11.38
N ARG A 63 2.24 -0.30 10.98
CA ARG A 63 2.49 0.80 10.04
C ARG A 63 3.55 1.77 10.54
N ALA A 64 3.54 2.07 11.85
CA ALA A 64 4.54 2.94 12.47
C ALA A 64 5.94 2.33 12.40
N ALA A 65 6.08 1.04 12.72
CA ALA A 65 7.38 0.37 12.66
C ALA A 65 7.92 0.30 11.22
N VAL A 66 7.07 -0.03 10.24
CA VAL A 66 7.43 -0.05 8.83
C VAL A 66 7.83 1.34 8.33
N ALA A 67 7.10 2.38 8.73
CA ALA A 67 7.42 3.76 8.37
C ALA A 67 8.81 4.16 8.88
N VAL A 68 9.14 3.83 10.12
CA VAL A 68 10.48 4.07 10.69
C VAL A 68 11.54 3.25 9.96
N LEU A 69 11.33 1.95 9.79
CA LEU A 69 12.32 1.04 9.20
C LEU A 69 12.67 1.40 7.76
N LEU A 70 11.68 1.84 6.98
CA LEU A 70 11.87 2.20 5.56
C LEU A 70 12.12 3.70 5.35
N GLY A 71 12.17 4.50 6.42
CA GLY A 71 12.33 5.95 6.32
C GLY A 71 11.22 6.61 5.49
N VAL A 72 9.97 6.18 5.68
CA VAL A 72 8.81 6.70 4.95
C VAL A 72 8.61 8.18 5.28
N PRO A 73 8.52 9.07 4.27
CA PRO A 73 8.32 10.50 4.50
C PRO A 73 7.00 10.83 5.19
N ASP A 74 6.98 11.99 5.86
CA ASP A 74 5.74 12.57 6.40
C ASP A 74 4.67 12.73 5.32
N GLY A 75 3.43 12.39 5.67
CA GLY A 75 2.29 12.43 4.75
C GLY A 75 2.16 11.21 3.83
N ILE A 76 3.09 10.23 3.90
CA ILE A 76 2.93 8.92 3.27
C ILE A 76 2.63 7.87 4.34
N ARG A 77 1.66 6.99 4.02
CA ARG A 77 1.28 5.87 4.89
C ARG A 77 1.53 4.54 4.16
N PRO A 78 2.24 3.58 4.77
CA PRO A 78 2.29 2.23 4.23
C PRO A 78 0.95 1.53 4.47
N GLU A 79 0.22 1.21 3.38
CA GLU A 79 -1.10 0.58 3.48
C GLU A 79 -1.06 -0.95 3.48
N LEU A 80 -0.14 -1.49 2.69
CA LEU A 80 -0.07 -2.90 2.34
C LEU A 80 1.37 -3.28 2.01
N ILE A 81 1.76 -4.50 2.37
CA ILE A 81 2.99 -5.14 1.92
C ILE A 81 2.60 -6.22 0.90
N ALA A 82 3.20 -6.20 -0.29
CA ALA A 82 3.04 -7.25 -1.29
C ALA A 82 4.19 -8.25 -1.14
N CYS A 83 3.88 -9.48 -0.71
CA CYS A 83 4.84 -10.57 -0.66
C CYS A 83 4.88 -11.26 -2.03
N LEU A 84 6.09 -11.45 -2.56
CA LEU A 84 6.33 -12.13 -3.84
C LEU A 84 7.39 -13.20 -3.66
N GLY A 85 7.25 -14.33 -4.35
CA GLY A 85 8.25 -15.40 -4.30
C GLY A 85 7.97 -16.53 -5.26
N ARG A 86 8.90 -17.47 -5.35
CA ARG A 86 8.66 -18.73 -6.06
C ARG A 86 7.94 -19.70 -5.13
N PRO A 87 6.92 -20.44 -5.61
CA PRO A 87 6.31 -21.50 -4.82
C PRO A 87 7.37 -22.50 -4.34
N SER A 88 7.32 -22.85 -3.05
CA SER A 88 8.13 -23.95 -2.51
C SER A 88 7.59 -25.29 -3.03
N PRO A 89 8.45 -26.28 -3.34
CA PRO A 89 8.00 -27.63 -3.67
C PRO A 89 7.12 -28.25 -2.57
N GLU A 90 7.40 -27.91 -1.31
CA GLU A 90 6.58 -28.26 -0.17
C GLU A 90 5.62 -27.11 0.14
N GLN A 91 4.31 -27.37 0.01
CA GLN A 91 3.25 -26.41 0.32
C GLN A 91 2.53 -26.82 1.61
N PRO A 92 2.18 -25.86 2.47
CA PRO A 92 1.31 -26.15 3.60
C PRO A 92 -0.05 -26.67 3.09
N PRO A 93 -0.76 -27.49 3.89
CA PRO A 93 -2.08 -27.96 3.53
C PRO A 93 -3.01 -26.76 3.25
N PRO A 94 -3.94 -26.87 2.28
CA PRO A 94 -4.82 -25.78 1.94
C PRO A 94 -5.68 -25.37 3.14
N VAL A 95 -5.81 -24.06 3.35
CA VAL A 95 -6.67 -23.51 4.40
C VAL A 95 -8.13 -23.86 4.06
N ARG A 96 -8.74 -24.70 4.89
CA ARG A 96 -10.17 -25.01 4.75
C ARG A 96 -10.98 -23.77 5.12
N ARG A 97 -11.63 -23.14 4.15
CA ARG A 97 -12.60 -22.07 4.43
C ARG A 97 -13.85 -22.68 5.04
N ARG A 98 -14.23 -22.24 6.25
CA ARG A 98 -15.53 -22.57 6.87
C ARG A 98 -16.54 -21.50 6.49
N GLY A 99 -17.34 -21.78 5.47
CA GLY A 99 -18.33 -20.85 4.96
C GLY A 99 -17.73 -19.57 4.38
N GLY A 100 -18.60 -18.68 3.94
CA GLY A 100 -18.31 -17.39 3.34
C GLY A 100 -19.60 -16.75 2.88
N PRO A 101 -19.61 -15.44 2.60
CA PRO A 101 -20.78 -14.81 2.00
C PRO A 101 -21.10 -15.52 0.69
N ALA A 102 -22.37 -15.88 0.52
CA ALA A 102 -22.91 -16.34 -0.74
C ALA A 102 -22.95 -15.19 -1.75
N TRP A 103 -23.11 -15.52 -3.02
CA TRP A 103 -23.35 -14.51 -4.06
C TRP A 103 -24.52 -13.58 -3.69
N ASP A 104 -25.60 -14.18 -3.20
CA ASP A 104 -26.80 -13.48 -2.75
C ASP A 104 -26.61 -12.72 -1.44
N ASP A 105 -25.44 -12.77 -0.78
CA ASP A 105 -25.12 -11.88 0.34
C ASP A 105 -24.45 -10.59 -0.12
N LEU A 106 -23.83 -10.61 -1.31
CA LEU A 106 -22.98 -9.52 -1.81
C LEU A 106 -23.63 -8.71 -2.93
N VAL A 107 -24.58 -9.31 -3.65
CA VAL A 107 -25.19 -8.71 -4.84
C VAL A 107 -26.69 -8.50 -4.61
N ARG A 108 -27.16 -7.29 -4.91
CA ARG A 108 -28.58 -6.95 -4.95
C ARG A 108 -28.89 -6.34 -6.30
N TRP A 109 -30.06 -6.65 -6.83
CA TRP A 109 -30.59 -6.05 -8.05
C TRP A 109 -31.63 -5.00 -7.66
N GLU A 110 -31.58 -3.84 -8.30
CA GLU A 110 -32.55 -2.74 -8.19
C GLU A 110 -32.69 -2.03 -6.83
N ARG A 111 -32.54 -2.69 -5.68
CA ARG A 111 -32.63 -2.08 -4.34
C ARG A 111 -31.66 -2.68 -3.34
N PHE A 112 -31.20 -1.85 -2.40
CA PHE A 112 -30.32 -2.23 -1.29
C PHE A 112 -31.09 -2.38 0.03
#